data_AF-A0A7J8CGJ4-F1
#
_entry.id   AF-A0A7J8CGJ4-F1
#
_cell.length_a   1.000
_cell.length_b   1.000
_cell.length_c   1.000
_cell.angle_alpha   90.00
_cell.angle_beta   90.00
_cell.angle_gamma   90.00
#
_symmetry.space_group_name_H-M   'P 1'
#
loop_
_entity.id
_entity.type
_entity.pdbx_description
1 polymer ?
#
loop_
_entity_poly.entity_id
_entity_poly.type
_entity_poly.pdbx_seq_one_letter_code
_entity_poly.pdbx_strand_id
1 'polypeptide(L)'
;MSPSLCALFCLGPLPKPSLQALPHSLVPLEKPVTILCQGPPDVDLYRLEKLRSGMYKNEAVLFIPAMKQSFAGRYRCSYQNGSRWSPPSDQLELVATGVFDKPSLSAQPSPVVSTGGVVTLQCRSKYGFDHFALYKKGDAGLYKGSERWYQANFPITTAMPTHSGTYQCYSFSSISPYLWSAPSDPLELVVTGTSATPSQLPTETPSSVTEPSRNITIFPKGSGSPTGLAGLQYSRGNLVRICLGAAVLILLAGLLAEDWHSRKKPLLHRVGGIHRPLPTHPQTQKSHSRQDRGRPDSPKHGGHC
;
A
#
# COMPACT_ATOMS: atom_id res chain seq x y z
N MET A 1 43.39 -51.80 8.12
CA MET A 1 41.93 -51.64 8.09
C MET A 1 41.64 -50.17 7.83
N SER A 2 40.86 -49.83 6.81
CA SER A 2 40.56 -48.42 6.49
C SER A 2 39.51 -47.86 7.45
N PRO A 3 39.57 -46.57 7.86
CA PRO A 3 38.44 -45.91 8.47
C PRO A 3 37.28 -45.87 7.46
N SER A 4 36.04 -46.04 7.95
CA SER A 4 34.88 -46.23 7.06
C SER A 4 34.51 -44.97 6.29
N LEU A 5 34.26 -45.11 4.98
CA LEU A 5 33.72 -44.07 4.10
C LEU A 5 32.31 -43.58 4.51
N CYS A 6 31.61 -44.27 5.42
CA CYS A 6 30.31 -43.85 5.92
C CYS A 6 30.29 -42.48 6.62
N ALA A 7 31.44 -41.95 7.04
CA ALA A 7 31.52 -40.63 7.68
C ALA A 7 31.33 -39.43 6.71
N LEU A 8 31.38 -39.63 5.39
CA LEU A 8 31.51 -38.53 4.43
C LEU A 8 30.19 -37.88 3.93
N PHE A 9 29.02 -38.47 4.17
CA PHE A 9 27.80 -38.11 3.40
C PHE A 9 26.54 -37.74 4.22
N CYS A 10 26.68 -37.39 5.49
CA CYS A 10 25.57 -36.88 6.33
C CYS A 10 25.66 -35.36 6.60
N LEU A 11 26.11 -34.57 5.62
CA LEU A 11 25.91 -33.12 5.63
C LEU A 11 24.42 -32.80 5.40
N GLY A 12 23.68 -32.65 6.50
CA GLY A 12 22.25 -32.31 6.48
C GLY A 12 21.94 -30.97 5.80
N PRO A 13 20.65 -30.70 5.51
CA PRO A 13 20.25 -29.45 4.89
C PRO A 13 20.66 -28.24 5.74
N LEU A 14 21.20 -27.21 5.10
CA LEU A 14 21.63 -25.98 5.76
C LEU A 14 20.44 -25.33 6.53
N PRO A 15 20.63 -24.87 7.78
CA PRO A 15 19.54 -24.28 8.56
C PRO A 15 19.01 -23.00 7.91
N LYS A 16 17.69 -22.80 8.01
CA LYS A 16 16.98 -21.62 7.47
C LYS A 16 17.35 -20.35 8.27
N PRO A 17 17.71 -19.23 7.62
CA PRO A 17 17.96 -17.97 8.31
C PRO A 17 16.66 -17.28 8.73
N SER A 18 16.72 -16.45 9.77
CA SER A 18 15.65 -15.54 10.16
C SER A 18 15.81 -14.17 9.46
N LEU A 19 14.72 -13.42 9.33
CA LEU A 19 14.71 -12.09 8.74
C LEU A 19 13.78 -11.16 9.53
N GLN A 20 14.30 -10.03 9.99
CA GLN A 20 13.60 -9.11 10.90
C GLN A 20 13.76 -7.65 10.45
N ALA A 21 12.82 -6.78 10.86
CA ALA A 21 12.94 -5.33 10.75
C ALA A 21 13.06 -4.71 12.15
N LEU A 22 14.08 -3.88 12.35
CA LEU A 22 14.38 -3.19 13.61
C LEU A 22 14.16 -1.68 13.44
N PRO A 23 13.37 -1.01 14.30
CA PRO A 23 12.69 -1.56 15.48
C PRO A 23 11.43 -2.38 15.16
N HIS A 24 10.79 -2.15 14.02
CA HIS A 24 9.58 -2.85 13.58
C HIS A 24 9.35 -2.65 12.06
N SER A 25 8.47 -3.45 11.46
CA SER A 25 8.23 -3.45 10.00
C SER A 25 7.22 -2.40 9.48
N LEU A 26 6.43 -1.78 10.37
CA LEU A 26 5.58 -0.62 10.08
C LEU A 26 6.43 0.66 10.22
N VAL A 27 6.86 1.27 9.12
CA VAL A 27 7.85 2.36 9.16
C VAL A 27 7.26 3.64 8.56
N PRO A 28 7.14 4.75 9.32
CA PRO A 28 6.73 6.03 8.78
C PRO A 28 7.75 6.57 7.77
N LEU A 29 7.29 7.30 6.75
CA LEU A 29 8.17 7.98 5.80
C LEU A 29 9.23 8.85 6.51
N GLU A 30 10.42 8.93 5.90
CA GLU A 30 11.61 9.64 6.41
C GLU A 30 12.11 9.18 7.81
N LYS A 31 11.64 8.02 8.32
CA LYS A 31 12.21 7.38 9.52
C LYS A 31 13.18 6.24 9.15
N PRO A 32 14.19 5.97 10.00
CA PRO A 32 15.13 4.88 9.76
C PRO A 32 14.53 3.51 10.08
N VAL A 33 15.01 2.48 9.37
CA VAL A 33 14.78 1.06 9.68
C VAL A 33 15.98 0.23 9.25
N THR A 34 16.29 -0.83 10.00
CA THR A 34 17.28 -1.83 9.62
C THR A 34 16.58 -3.15 9.32
N ILE A 35 16.75 -3.70 8.12
CA ILE A 35 16.45 -5.11 7.86
C ILE A 35 17.68 -5.93 8.22
N LEU A 36 17.50 -6.95 9.06
CA LEU A 36 18.56 -7.85 9.52
C LEU A 36 18.22 -9.30 9.16
N CYS A 37 19.06 -9.92 8.34
CA CYS A 37 19.09 -11.37 8.15
C CYS A 37 20.02 -11.98 9.21
N GLN A 38 19.59 -13.05 9.88
CA GLN A 38 20.42 -13.78 10.85
C GLN A 38 20.52 -15.24 10.42
N GLY A 39 21.74 -15.77 10.36
CA GLY A 39 22.04 -17.17 10.09
C GLY A 39 23.20 -17.65 10.95
N PRO A 40 23.86 -18.75 10.58
CA PRO A 40 25.10 -19.17 11.22
C PRO A 40 26.20 -18.09 11.11
N PRO A 41 27.17 -18.07 12.06
CA PRO A 41 28.41 -17.32 11.87
C PRO A 41 29.22 -17.91 10.70
N ASP A 42 30.20 -17.14 10.22
CA ASP A 42 31.26 -17.60 9.31
C ASP A 42 30.75 -18.28 8.01
N VAL A 43 29.69 -17.72 7.43
CA VAL A 43 29.16 -18.09 6.11
C VAL A 43 29.68 -17.14 5.02
N ASP A 44 29.93 -17.64 3.82
CA ASP A 44 30.66 -16.91 2.76
C ASP A 44 29.92 -15.65 2.29
N LEU A 45 28.58 -15.72 2.23
CA LEU A 45 27.76 -14.70 1.62
C LEU A 45 26.33 -14.72 2.17
N TYR A 46 25.80 -13.56 2.53
CA TYR A 46 24.36 -13.35 2.69
C TYR A 46 23.78 -12.71 1.42
N ARG A 47 22.56 -13.08 1.06
CA ARG A 47 21.76 -12.41 0.02
C ARG A 47 20.41 -12.00 0.58
N LEU A 48 20.11 -10.71 0.49
CA LEU A 48 18.84 -10.09 0.86
C LEU A 48 18.13 -9.63 -0.41
N GLU A 49 16.92 -10.14 -0.66
CA GLU A 49 16.17 -9.95 -1.91
C GLU A 49 14.86 -9.19 -1.67
N LYS A 50 14.57 -8.18 -2.51
CA LYS A 50 13.27 -7.53 -2.52
C LYS A 50 12.38 -8.16 -3.59
N LEU A 51 11.37 -8.90 -3.15
CA LEU A 51 10.49 -9.68 -4.02
C LEU A 51 9.68 -8.79 -4.98
N ARG A 52 9.29 -9.36 -6.11
CA ARG A 52 8.75 -8.70 -7.32
C ARG A 52 9.70 -7.72 -8.05
N SER A 53 10.67 -7.11 -7.36
CA SER A 53 11.61 -6.18 -8.00
C SER A 53 12.78 -6.85 -8.73
N GLY A 54 13.10 -8.10 -8.37
CA GLY A 54 14.31 -8.80 -8.84
C GLY A 54 15.63 -8.28 -8.24
N MET A 55 15.60 -7.14 -7.53
CA MET A 55 16.79 -6.56 -6.90
C MET A 55 17.19 -7.35 -5.65
N TYR A 56 18.49 -7.57 -5.50
CA TYR A 56 19.10 -8.17 -4.33
C TYR A 56 20.35 -7.38 -3.90
N LYS A 57 20.73 -7.57 -2.64
CA LYS A 57 21.99 -7.09 -2.05
C LYS A 57 22.74 -8.29 -1.46
N ASN A 58 24.05 -8.30 -1.63
CA ASN A 58 24.95 -9.31 -1.09
C ASN A 58 25.39 -8.94 0.34
N GLU A 59 24.40 -8.67 1.21
CA GLU A 59 24.57 -8.08 2.54
C GLU A 59 23.63 -8.79 3.54
N ALA A 60 24.10 -9.02 4.77
CA ALA A 60 23.24 -9.51 5.86
C ALA A 60 22.35 -8.41 6.46
N VAL A 61 22.76 -7.15 6.32
CA VAL A 61 22.15 -5.98 6.95
C VAL A 61 21.85 -4.93 5.89
N LEU A 62 20.59 -4.51 5.79
CA LEU A 62 20.18 -3.38 4.96
C LEU A 62 19.65 -2.26 5.86
N PHE A 63 20.49 -1.24 6.09
CA PHE A 63 20.08 0.00 6.73
C PHE A 63 19.41 0.94 5.72
N ILE A 64 18.21 1.39 6.06
CA ILE A 64 17.45 2.41 5.32
C ILE A 64 17.38 3.63 6.24
N PRO A 65 18.17 4.71 6.01
CA PRO A 65 18.21 5.86 6.93
C PRO A 65 16.93 6.71 6.89
N ALA A 66 16.23 6.70 5.75
CA ALA A 66 14.99 7.42 5.54
C ALA A 66 14.04 6.57 4.68
N MET A 67 12.93 6.13 5.27
CA MET A 67 11.95 5.25 4.61
C MET A 67 11.21 5.96 3.48
N LYS A 68 11.07 5.27 2.35
CA LYS A 68 10.43 5.75 1.12
C LYS A 68 9.51 4.68 0.56
N GLN A 69 8.50 5.09 -0.21
CA GLN A 69 7.54 4.19 -0.86
C GLN A 69 8.24 3.09 -1.69
N SER A 70 9.36 3.42 -2.34
CA SER A 70 10.18 2.49 -3.12
C SER A 70 10.87 1.39 -2.31
N PHE A 71 10.99 1.53 -0.99
CA PHE A 71 11.48 0.45 -0.11
C PHE A 71 10.37 -0.49 0.39
N ALA A 72 9.12 -0.04 0.44
CA ALA A 72 8.01 -0.88 0.89
C ALA A 72 7.82 -2.12 -0.01
N GLY A 73 7.55 -3.30 0.58
CA GLY A 73 7.43 -4.57 -0.14
C GLY A 73 7.74 -5.80 0.72
N ARG A 74 7.70 -6.97 0.07
CA ARG A 74 8.14 -8.24 0.69
C ARG A 74 9.62 -8.48 0.47
N TYR A 75 10.31 -8.88 1.52
CA TYR A 75 11.72 -9.25 1.53
C TYR A 75 11.90 -10.72 1.94
N ARG A 76 12.97 -11.35 1.46
CA ARG A 76 13.51 -12.61 1.98
C ARG A 76 15.03 -12.55 2.02
N CYS A 77 15.68 -13.43 2.77
CA CYS A 77 17.11 -13.65 2.66
C CYS A 77 17.48 -15.14 2.57
N SER A 78 18.69 -15.40 2.09
CA SER A 78 19.37 -16.68 2.15
C SER A 78 20.87 -16.43 2.42
N TYR A 79 21.62 -17.48 2.73
CA TYR A 79 23.08 -17.42 2.78
C TYR A 79 23.70 -18.58 2.00
N GLN A 80 24.98 -18.45 1.68
CA GLN A 80 25.80 -19.45 1.00
C GLN A 80 26.89 -19.96 1.95
N ASN A 81 27.15 -21.27 1.92
CA ASN A 81 28.27 -21.92 2.59
C ASN A 81 28.84 -22.99 1.65
N GLY A 82 30.07 -22.76 1.18
CA GLY A 82 30.68 -23.46 0.04
C GLY A 82 29.84 -23.30 -1.23
N SER A 83 29.56 -24.40 -1.91
CA SER A 83 28.68 -24.44 -3.09
C SER A 83 27.18 -24.48 -2.76
N ARG A 84 26.80 -24.56 -1.47
CA ARG A 84 25.40 -24.74 -1.06
C ARG A 84 24.76 -23.43 -0.61
N TRP A 85 23.53 -23.20 -1.06
CA TRP A 85 22.65 -22.15 -0.55
C TRP A 85 21.72 -22.70 0.54
N SER A 86 21.40 -21.86 1.53
CA SER A 86 20.37 -22.15 2.52
C SER A 86 18.97 -22.17 1.89
N PRO A 87 17.99 -22.82 2.52
CA PRO A 87 16.59 -22.48 2.32
C PRO A 87 16.38 -20.96 2.54
N PRO A 88 15.44 -20.32 1.84
CA PRO A 88 15.12 -18.91 2.08
C PRO A 88 14.42 -18.71 3.43
N SER A 89 14.63 -17.54 4.03
CA SER A 89 13.94 -17.08 5.23
C SER A 89 12.42 -17.03 5.07
N ASP A 90 11.72 -16.87 6.19
CA ASP A 90 10.35 -16.34 6.14
C ASP A 90 10.33 -14.92 5.56
N GLN A 91 9.17 -14.53 5.02
CA GLN A 91 9.05 -13.32 4.23
C GLN A 91 8.61 -12.14 5.10
N LEU A 92 9.45 -11.11 5.14
CA LEU A 92 9.22 -9.88 5.88
C LEU A 92 8.40 -8.91 5.02
N GLU A 93 7.20 -8.53 5.47
CA GLU A 93 6.43 -7.43 4.87
C GLU A 93 6.90 -6.10 5.47
N LEU A 94 7.74 -5.34 4.75
CA LEU A 94 8.12 -3.97 5.12
C LEU A 94 7.10 -2.99 4.55
N VAL A 95 6.53 -2.15 5.42
CA VAL A 95 5.40 -1.26 5.10
C VAL A 95 5.81 0.19 5.31
N ALA A 96 5.54 1.05 4.33
CA ALA A 96 5.62 2.50 4.49
C ALA A 96 4.28 3.04 5.02
N THR A 97 4.28 3.70 6.18
CA THR A 97 3.12 4.44 6.71
C THR A 97 3.30 5.95 6.52
N GLY A 98 2.20 6.70 6.54
CA GLY A 98 2.20 8.13 6.20
C GLY A 98 2.18 8.45 4.71
N VAL A 99 1.82 7.48 3.86
CA VAL A 99 1.74 7.65 2.39
C VAL A 99 0.42 8.33 1.96
N PHE A 100 -0.63 8.16 2.76
CA PHE A 100 -1.97 8.71 2.53
C PHE A 100 -2.54 9.38 3.79
N ASP A 101 -3.58 10.20 3.65
CA ASP A 101 -4.26 10.83 4.78
C ASP A 101 -4.78 9.83 5.82
N LYS A 102 -4.75 10.23 7.10
CA LYS A 102 -5.18 9.37 8.21
C LYS A 102 -6.68 9.06 8.19
N PRO A 103 -7.09 7.82 8.52
CA PRO A 103 -8.48 7.50 8.84
C PRO A 103 -8.86 8.07 10.22
N SER A 104 -10.14 8.08 10.55
CA SER A 104 -10.63 8.24 11.93
C SER A 104 -10.89 6.89 12.57
N LEU A 105 -10.74 6.83 13.89
CA LEU A 105 -10.99 5.66 14.73
C LEU A 105 -11.96 6.04 15.85
N SER A 106 -12.95 5.19 16.14
CA SER A 106 -13.88 5.36 17.26
C SER A 106 -14.22 4.02 17.91
N ALA A 107 -14.69 4.05 19.16
CA ALA A 107 -15.26 2.89 19.84
C ALA A 107 -16.79 3.02 19.89
N GLN A 108 -17.49 1.91 19.69
CA GLN A 108 -18.95 1.81 19.82
C GLN A 108 -19.32 0.65 20.75
N PRO A 109 -20.21 0.85 21.74
CA PRO A 109 -20.91 2.11 22.05
C PRO A 109 -20.04 3.15 22.78
N SER A 110 -18.91 2.75 23.37
CA SER A 110 -18.08 3.56 24.25
C SER A 110 -16.63 3.06 24.28
N PRO A 111 -15.61 3.93 24.47
CA PRO A 111 -14.23 3.52 24.73
C PRO A 111 -14.00 2.95 26.15
N VAL A 112 -14.99 3.07 27.04
CA VAL A 112 -15.01 2.43 28.35
C VAL A 112 -16.05 1.32 28.35
N VAL A 113 -15.64 0.09 28.68
CA VAL A 113 -16.48 -1.12 28.64
C VAL A 113 -16.20 -2.01 29.86
N SER A 114 -17.23 -2.63 30.42
CA SER A 114 -17.06 -3.60 31.52
C SER A 114 -16.41 -4.90 31.04
N THR A 115 -15.66 -5.58 31.90
CA THR A 115 -15.16 -6.94 31.65
C THR A 115 -16.32 -7.87 31.26
N GLY A 116 -16.13 -8.65 30.19
CA GLY A 116 -17.16 -9.48 29.57
C GLY A 116 -18.10 -8.74 28.59
N GLY A 117 -18.06 -7.41 28.53
CA GLY A 117 -18.86 -6.60 27.61
C GLY A 117 -18.37 -6.63 26.16
N VAL A 118 -19.19 -6.10 25.25
CA VAL A 118 -18.90 -5.98 23.82
C VAL A 118 -18.50 -4.54 23.48
N VAL A 119 -17.45 -4.37 22.68
CA VAL A 119 -17.07 -3.08 22.08
C VAL A 119 -16.55 -3.29 20.66
N THR A 120 -16.94 -2.42 19.72
CA THR A 120 -16.46 -2.43 18.34
C THR A 120 -15.60 -1.21 18.08
N LEU A 121 -14.34 -1.44 17.70
CA LEU A 121 -13.44 -0.38 17.25
C LEU A 121 -13.65 -0.17 15.74
N GLN A 122 -14.21 0.98 15.35
CA GLN A 122 -14.58 1.29 13.97
C GLN A 122 -13.55 2.25 13.36
N CYS A 123 -12.87 1.79 12.31
CA CYS A 123 -11.97 2.61 11.49
C CYS A 123 -12.71 3.11 10.25
N ARG A 124 -12.49 4.38 9.86
CA ARG A 124 -13.15 5.01 8.69
C ARG A 124 -12.18 5.87 7.90
N SER A 125 -12.15 5.69 6.58
CA SER A 125 -11.42 6.59 5.67
C SER A 125 -12.39 7.49 4.88
N LYS A 126 -11.88 8.63 4.40
CA LYS A 126 -12.56 9.48 3.40
C LYS A 126 -12.34 8.97 1.97
N TYR A 127 -11.36 8.08 1.78
CA TYR A 127 -10.89 7.58 0.48
C TYR A 127 -11.23 6.11 0.29
N GLY A 128 -11.37 5.68 -0.97
CA GLY A 128 -11.85 4.35 -1.38
C GLY A 128 -10.86 3.21 -1.12
N PHE A 129 -10.30 3.15 0.09
CA PHE A 129 -9.53 2.02 0.57
C PHE A 129 -10.47 0.86 0.91
N ASP A 130 -10.00 -0.35 0.57
CA ASP A 130 -10.70 -1.63 0.74
C ASP A 130 -10.10 -2.49 1.87
N HIS A 131 -8.95 -2.08 2.42
CA HIS A 131 -8.28 -2.75 3.53
C HIS A 131 -7.92 -1.77 4.66
N PHE A 132 -8.01 -2.29 5.88
CA PHE A 132 -7.71 -1.56 7.09
C PHE A 132 -6.87 -2.43 8.03
N ALA A 133 -6.13 -1.79 8.94
CA ALA A 133 -5.44 -2.48 10.02
C ALA A 133 -5.57 -1.71 11.31
N LEU A 134 -5.86 -2.42 12.40
CA LEU A 134 -5.88 -1.91 13.76
C LEU A 134 -4.59 -2.35 14.48
N TYR A 135 -3.87 -1.38 15.01
CA TYR A 135 -2.64 -1.58 15.79
C TYR A 135 -2.87 -1.18 17.24
N LYS A 136 -2.44 -2.02 18.17
CA LYS A 136 -2.43 -1.73 19.61
C LYS A 136 -1.01 -1.38 20.04
N LYS A 137 -0.82 -0.24 20.70
CA LYS A 137 0.51 0.22 21.15
C LYS A 137 1.10 -0.76 22.16
N GLY A 138 2.32 -1.21 21.89
CA GLY A 138 3.03 -2.19 22.74
C GLY A 138 2.66 -3.66 22.48
N ASP A 139 1.76 -3.92 21.52
CA ASP A 139 1.49 -5.27 21.03
C ASP A 139 2.39 -5.59 19.81
N ALA A 140 2.71 -6.86 19.64
CA ALA A 140 3.34 -7.38 18.41
C ALA A 140 2.29 -7.79 17.36
N GLY A 141 1.04 -7.99 17.78
CA GLY A 141 -0.10 -8.29 16.92
C GLY A 141 -0.55 -7.08 16.08
N LEU A 142 -0.94 -7.38 14.84
CA LEU A 142 -1.50 -6.40 13.91
C LEU A 142 -2.79 -6.94 13.30
N TYR A 143 -3.92 -6.44 13.77
CA TYR A 143 -5.24 -6.92 13.38
C TYR A 143 -5.61 -6.34 12.01
N LYS A 144 -5.30 -7.07 10.94
CA LYS A 144 -5.70 -6.73 9.57
C LYS A 144 -7.18 -7.08 9.36
N GLY A 145 -7.97 -6.15 8.82
CA GLY A 145 -9.40 -6.32 8.54
C GLY A 145 -9.75 -5.91 7.11
N SER A 146 -10.53 -6.75 6.43
CA SER A 146 -11.07 -6.49 5.08
C SER A 146 -12.58 -6.29 5.17
N GLU A 147 -13.07 -5.12 4.78
CA GLU A 147 -14.49 -4.78 4.88
C GLU A 147 -14.98 -3.90 3.73
N ARG A 148 -16.30 -3.70 3.65
CA ARG A 148 -16.93 -2.94 2.57
C ARG A 148 -16.64 -1.44 2.71
N TRP A 149 -15.67 -0.97 1.92
CA TRP A 149 -15.66 0.34 1.25
C TRP A 149 -15.75 1.55 2.20
N TYR A 150 -14.62 2.22 2.44
CA TYR A 150 -14.43 3.34 3.39
C TYR A 150 -14.46 2.99 4.89
N GLN A 151 -14.73 1.74 5.28
CA GLN A 151 -14.88 1.35 6.68
C GLN A 151 -14.31 -0.06 6.97
N ALA A 152 -13.86 -0.27 8.21
CA ALA A 152 -13.74 -1.58 8.84
C ALA A 152 -14.13 -1.54 10.32
N ASN A 153 -14.66 -2.64 10.84
CA ASN A 153 -15.07 -2.84 12.22
C ASN A 153 -14.24 -3.96 12.85
N PHE A 154 -13.68 -3.69 14.04
CA PHE A 154 -12.88 -4.64 14.80
C PHE A 154 -13.64 -4.95 16.11
N PRO A 155 -14.52 -5.97 16.12
CA PRO A 155 -15.33 -6.30 17.28
C PRO A 155 -14.53 -7.07 18.34
N ILE A 156 -14.56 -6.56 19.56
CA ILE A 156 -14.13 -7.24 20.78
C ILE A 156 -15.41 -7.77 21.44
N THR A 157 -15.71 -9.06 21.18
CA THR A 157 -16.95 -9.71 21.65
C THR A 157 -16.96 -10.05 23.13
N THR A 158 -15.78 -10.15 23.75
CA THR A 158 -15.61 -10.37 25.18
C THR A 158 -14.46 -9.49 25.68
N ALA A 159 -14.77 -8.36 26.30
CA ALA A 159 -13.76 -7.45 26.83
C ALA A 159 -12.99 -8.09 28.00
N MET A 160 -11.66 -8.14 27.90
CA MET A 160 -10.75 -8.61 28.94
C MET A 160 -9.82 -7.46 29.35
N PRO A 161 -9.27 -7.42 30.57
CA PRO A 161 -8.32 -6.38 31.00
C PRO A 161 -7.14 -6.19 30.03
N THR A 162 -6.67 -7.28 29.41
CA THR A 162 -5.63 -7.32 28.38
C THR A 162 -5.96 -6.56 27.10
N HIS A 163 -7.22 -6.25 26.82
CA HIS A 163 -7.63 -5.41 25.70
C HIS A 163 -7.45 -3.90 25.98
N SER A 164 -7.24 -3.48 27.22
CA SER A 164 -7.06 -2.06 27.56
C SER A 164 -5.77 -1.46 26.96
N GLY A 165 -5.81 -0.19 26.57
CA GLY A 165 -4.67 0.60 26.10
C GLY A 165 -4.90 1.32 24.75
N THR A 166 -3.84 1.94 24.22
CA THR A 166 -3.90 2.81 23.03
C THR A 166 -4.05 2.00 21.74
N TYR A 167 -5.08 2.32 20.96
CA TYR A 167 -5.27 1.84 19.60
C TYR A 167 -5.09 2.95 18.56
N GLN A 168 -4.57 2.60 17.38
CA GLN A 168 -4.55 3.43 16.18
C GLN A 168 -4.94 2.56 14.98
N CYS A 169 -5.57 3.13 13.96
CA CYS A 169 -5.89 2.41 12.73
C CYS A 169 -5.26 3.04 11.48
N TYR A 170 -5.09 2.20 10.46
CA TYR A 170 -4.52 2.53 9.15
C TYR A 170 -5.48 2.07 8.05
N SER A 171 -5.42 2.72 6.89
CA SER A 171 -6.14 2.33 5.68
C SER A 171 -5.19 2.22 4.48
N PHE A 172 -5.40 1.21 3.63
CA PHE A 172 -4.58 0.93 2.45
C PHE A 172 -5.39 0.25 1.35
N SER A 173 -4.80 0.13 0.16
CA SER A 173 -5.42 -0.53 -1.00
C SER A 173 -4.82 -1.92 -1.24
N SER A 174 -5.65 -2.88 -1.64
CA SER A 174 -5.24 -4.19 -2.19
C SER A 174 -4.23 -4.09 -3.34
N ILE A 175 -4.26 -3.00 -4.12
CA ILE A 175 -3.33 -2.72 -5.22
C ILE A 175 -1.93 -2.38 -4.70
N SER A 176 -1.84 -1.73 -3.53
CA SER A 176 -0.61 -1.24 -2.91
C SER A 176 -0.51 -1.64 -1.43
N PRO A 177 -0.49 -2.95 -1.11
CA PRO A 177 -0.70 -3.45 0.26
C PRO A 177 0.43 -3.13 1.25
N TYR A 178 1.51 -2.51 0.79
CA TYR A 178 2.67 -2.07 1.58
C TYR A 178 2.78 -0.54 1.72
N LEU A 179 1.84 0.21 1.13
CA LEU A 179 1.75 1.67 1.20
C LEU A 179 0.50 2.05 1.98
N TRP A 180 0.67 2.55 3.20
CA TRP A 180 -0.40 2.75 4.18
C TRP A 180 -0.56 4.23 4.51
N SER A 181 -1.76 4.59 4.98
CA SER A 181 -2.03 5.92 5.52
C SER A 181 -1.09 6.32 6.67
N ALA A 182 -1.12 7.59 7.05
CA ALA A 182 -0.78 7.99 8.41
C ALA A 182 -1.68 7.25 9.42
N PRO A 183 -1.23 7.02 10.67
CA PRO A 183 -2.10 6.49 11.71
C PRO A 183 -3.26 7.44 12.00
N SER A 184 -4.40 6.88 12.39
CA SER A 184 -5.49 7.65 13.02
C SER A 184 -5.00 8.38 14.27
N ASP A 185 -5.83 9.31 14.76
CA ASP A 185 -5.67 9.77 16.13
C ASP A 185 -5.78 8.57 17.11
N PRO A 186 -5.03 8.59 18.23
CA PRO A 186 -5.02 7.50 19.20
C PRO A 186 -6.34 7.42 19.97
N LEU A 187 -6.80 6.20 20.21
CA LEU A 187 -8.00 5.88 20.99
C LEU A 187 -7.62 4.97 22.16
N GLU A 188 -7.74 5.46 23.38
CA GLU A 188 -7.58 4.62 24.58
C GLU A 188 -8.85 3.79 24.81
N LEU A 189 -8.71 2.46 24.85
CA LEU A 189 -9.76 1.55 25.31
C LEU A 189 -9.51 1.22 26.79
N VAL A 190 -10.55 1.31 27.62
CA VAL A 190 -10.47 0.97 29.05
C VAL A 190 -11.48 -0.13 29.38
N VAL A 191 -10.97 -1.29 29.81
CA VAL A 191 -11.81 -2.39 30.29
C VAL A 191 -11.89 -2.33 31.82
N THR A 192 -13.06 -2.02 32.35
CA THR A 192 -13.28 -1.91 33.80
C THR A 192 -13.58 -3.26 34.43
N GLY A 193 -13.07 -3.48 35.65
CA GLY A 193 -13.45 -4.64 36.45
C GLY A 193 -14.89 -4.53 36.96
N THR A 194 -15.59 -5.65 37.08
CA THR A 194 -16.88 -5.72 37.79
C THR A 194 -16.66 -5.51 39.28
N SER A 195 -16.71 -4.25 39.72
CA SER A 195 -16.88 -3.93 41.14
C SER A 195 -18.30 -4.30 41.57
N ALA A 196 -18.49 -5.59 41.89
CA ALA A 196 -19.71 -6.11 42.48
C ALA A 196 -19.78 -5.74 43.97
N THR A 197 -19.77 -4.44 44.25
CA THR A 197 -20.15 -3.86 45.54
C THR A 197 -21.56 -3.32 45.39
N PRO A 198 -22.60 -4.02 45.90
CA PRO A 198 -23.94 -3.47 45.94
C PRO A 198 -23.96 -2.36 46.99
N SER A 199 -23.81 -1.11 46.56
CA SER A 199 -24.08 0.04 47.42
C SER A 199 -25.53 -0.05 47.89
N GLN A 200 -25.72 -0.37 49.17
CA GLN A 200 -27.05 -0.55 49.76
C GLN A 200 -27.86 0.72 49.60
N LEU A 201 -29.02 0.62 48.95
CA LEU A 201 -30.05 1.65 48.98
C LEU A 201 -30.63 1.71 50.40
N PRO A 202 -30.57 2.86 51.10
CA PRO A 202 -31.39 3.08 52.29
C PRO A 202 -32.84 3.25 51.84
N THR A 203 -33.69 2.29 52.18
CA THR A 203 -35.14 2.44 52.01
C THR A 203 -35.68 3.38 53.09
N GLU A 204 -36.23 4.53 52.69
CA GLU A 204 -37.18 5.29 53.51
C GLU A 204 -38.44 5.63 52.70
N THR A 205 -39.58 5.64 53.37
CA THR A 205 -40.92 5.82 52.78
C THR A 205 -41.92 6.06 53.91
N PRO A 206 -43.02 6.82 53.72
CA PRO A 206 -43.12 8.20 53.23
C PRO A 206 -43.82 9.10 54.28
N SER A 207 -43.91 10.42 54.07
CA SER A 207 -44.89 11.26 54.79
C SER A 207 -45.16 12.63 54.17
N SER A 208 -46.32 13.19 54.56
CA SER A 208 -46.86 14.53 54.29
C SER A 208 -47.45 14.80 52.90
N VAL A 209 -48.69 15.30 52.92
CA VAL A 209 -49.54 15.66 51.77
C VAL A 209 -49.64 17.19 51.70
N THR A 210 -49.57 17.77 50.49
CA THR A 210 -50.31 18.98 50.08
C THR A 210 -50.45 19.03 48.55
N GLU A 211 -51.69 19.20 48.08
CA GLU A 211 -52.10 19.53 46.71
C GLU A 211 -52.82 20.91 46.75
N PRO A 212 -53.25 21.55 45.63
CA PRO A 212 -53.10 21.20 44.21
C PRO A 212 -52.55 22.37 43.35
N SER A 213 -52.52 22.24 42.01
CA SER A 213 -53.02 23.27 41.04
C SER A 213 -52.63 23.03 39.56
N ARG A 214 -53.65 23.05 38.67
CA ARG A 214 -53.61 23.34 37.21
C ARG A 214 -53.07 22.29 36.21
N ASN A 215 -53.95 21.34 35.93
CA ASN A 215 -54.49 20.99 34.59
C ASN A 215 -53.84 21.61 33.34
N ILE A 216 -53.61 20.78 32.32
CA ILE A 216 -54.22 20.91 30.99
C ILE A 216 -54.42 19.49 30.41
N THR A 217 -55.54 19.26 29.74
CA THR A 217 -55.94 17.95 29.19
C THR A 217 -55.89 17.98 27.65
N ILE A 218 -55.90 16.78 27.05
CA ILE A 218 -56.30 16.41 25.67
C ILE A 218 -55.17 15.80 24.83
N PHE A 219 -55.16 14.46 24.78
CA PHE A 219 -54.81 13.72 23.56
C PHE A 219 -56.05 13.65 22.65
N PRO A 220 -55.86 13.58 21.33
CA PRO A 220 -56.47 12.48 20.60
C PRO A 220 -55.46 11.70 19.74
N LYS A 221 -55.83 10.47 19.41
CA LYS A 221 -55.02 9.50 18.67
C LYS A 221 -55.29 9.64 17.18
N GLY A 222 -54.26 9.87 16.37
CA GLY A 222 -54.37 10.03 14.91
C GLY A 222 -53.27 9.27 14.16
N SER A 223 -53.64 8.40 13.24
CA SER A 223 -52.73 7.59 12.42
C SER A 223 -52.50 8.22 11.05
N GLY A 224 -51.24 8.36 10.62
CA GLY A 224 -50.90 8.77 9.26
C GLY A 224 -49.42 8.61 8.95
N SER A 225 -49.10 7.83 7.91
CA SER A 225 -47.76 7.80 7.30
C SER A 225 -47.68 8.84 6.18
N PRO A 226 -46.50 9.47 6.01
CA PRO A 226 -46.01 9.76 4.67
C PRO A 226 -44.59 9.21 4.48
N THR A 227 -44.49 7.97 3.99
CA THR A 227 -43.28 7.45 3.36
C THR A 227 -42.94 8.31 2.13
N GLY A 228 -41.85 9.09 2.18
CA GLY A 228 -41.25 9.64 0.96
C GLY A 228 -40.84 11.12 0.96
N LEU A 229 -39.88 11.52 1.80
CA LEU A 229 -39.17 12.80 1.62
C LEU A 229 -37.65 12.75 1.85
N ALA A 230 -37.09 11.57 2.15
CA ALA A 230 -35.63 11.38 2.34
C ALA A 230 -34.85 11.17 1.01
N GLY A 231 -35.51 11.10 -0.14
CA GLY A 231 -34.88 10.72 -1.41
C GLY A 231 -34.22 11.86 -2.21
N LEU A 232 -34.59 13.11 -1.99
CA LEU A 232 -34.38 14.17 -2.99
C LEU A 232 -33.12 15.06 -2.81
N GLN A 233 -32.31 14.86 -1.76
CA GLN A 233 -31.06 15.62 -1.56
C GLN A 233 -29.77 14.86 -1.92
N TYR A 234 -29.83 13.55 -2.18
CA TYR A 234 -28.64 12.77 -2.57
C TYR A 234 -28.23 12.93 -4.05
N SER A 235 -29.18 13.26 -4.93
CA SER A 235 -28.97 13.11 -6.39
C SER A 235 -28.11 14.20 -7.05
N ARG A 236 -28.10 15.44 -6.53
CA ARG A 236 -27.49 16.59 -7.24
C ARG A 236 -25.97 16.47 -7.46
N GLY A 237 -25.23 15.87 -6.53
CA GLY A 237 -23.79 15.63 -6.70
C GLY A 237 -23.48 14.41 -7.58
N ASN A 238 -24.32 13.36 -7.50
CA ASN A 238 -24.11 12.13 -8.24
C ASN A 238 -24.49 12.30 -9.73
N LEU A 239 -25.59 13.00 -10.02
CA LEU A 239 -26.05 13.29 -11.37
C LEU A 239 -25.00 14.08 -12.17
N VAL A 240 -24.36 15.10 -11.57
CA VAL A 240 -23.29 15.87 -12.24
C VAL A 240 -22.11 14.96 -12.65
N ARG A 241 -21.72 14.01 -11.80
CA ARG A 241 -20.67 13.03 -12.13
C ARG A 241 -21.10 12.06 -13.23
N ILE A 242 -22.36 11.61 -13.22
CA ILE A 242 -22.92 10.75 -14.27
C ILE A 242 -22.98 11.49 -15.62
N CYS A 243 -23.41 12.75 -15.64
CA CYS A 243 -23.44 13.58 -16.85
C CYS A 243 -22.04 13.83 -17.41
N LEU A 244 -21.05 14.12 -16.55
CA LEU A 244 -19.65 14.25 -16.97
C LEU A 244 -19.09 12.93 -17.55
N GLY A 245 -19.34 11.80 -16.89
CA GLY A 245 -18.94 10.49 -17.39
C GLY A 245 -19.58 10.15 -18.74
N ALA A 246 -20.89 10.40 -18.90
CA ALA A 246 -21.61 10.21 -20.15
C ALA A 246 -21.06 11.10 -21.28
N ALA A 247 -20.78 12.39 -21.00
CA ALA A 247 -20.19 13.30 -21.98
C ALA A 247 -18.81 12.82 -22.48
N VAL A 248 -17.94 12.35 -21.57
CA VAL A 248 -16.64 11.79 -21.93
C VAL A 248 -16.79 10.52 -22.77
N LEU A 249 -17.71 9.62 -22.41
CA LEU A 249 -17.99 8.40 -23.19
C LEU A 249 -18.53 8.71 -24.60
N ILE A 250 -19.40 9.72 -24.74
CA ILE A 250 -19.93 10.18 -26.03
C ILE A 250 -18.81 10.77 -26.89
N LEU A 251 -17.91 11.58 -26.32
CA LEU A 251 -16.75 12.13 -27.04
C LEU A 251 -15.79 11.03 -27.51
N LEU A 252 -15.48 10.05 -26.67
CA LEU A 252 -14.65 8.90 -27.03
C LEU A 252 -15.31 8.03 -28.13
N ALA A 253 -16.62 7.79 -28.03
CA ALA A 253 -17.38 7.10 -29.08
C ALA A 253 -17.39 7.86 -30.40
N GLY A 254 -17.48 9.20 -30.36
CA GLY A 254 -17.37 10.09 -31.53
C GLY A 254 -16.02 9.96 -32.22
N LEU A 255 -14.92 10.09 -31.47
CA LEU A 255 -13.55 9.94 -32.00
C LEU A 255 -13.31 8.54 -32.62
N LEU A 256 -13.81 7.48 -31.96
CA LEU A 256 -13.75 6.12 -32.51
C LEU A 256 -14.61 5.95 -33.76
N ALA A 257 -15.76 6.61 -33.84
CA ALA A 257 -16.61 6.60 -35.03
C ALA A 257 -15.99 7.39 -36.19
N GLU A 258 -15.31 8.51 -35.93
CA GLU A 258 -14.59 9.30 -36.94
C GLU A 258 -13.37 8.55 -37.49
N ASP A 259 -12.59 7.89 -36.64
CA ASP A 259 -11.46 7.02 -37.02
C ASP A 259 -11.95 5.82 -37.86
N TRP A 260 -13.01 5.15 -37.40
CA TRP A 260 -13.68 4.05 -38.11
C TRP A 260 -14.25 4.50 -39.47
N HIS A 261 -14.90 5.67 -39.54
CA HIS A 261 -15.46 6.19 -40.78
C HIS A 261 -14.35 6.67 -41.74
N SER A 262 -13.25 7.21 -41.21
CA SER A 262 -12.07 7.61 -42.00
C SER A 262 -11.37 6.40 -42.61
N ARG A 263 -11.18 5.31 -41.85
CA ARG A 263 -10.73 4.01 -42.41
C ARG A 263 -11.72 3.36 -43.38
N LYS A 264 -12.99 3.79 -43.40
CA LYS A 264 -14.03 3.28 -44.31
C LYS A 264 -14.31 4.15 -45.55
N LYS A 265 -13.62 5.28 -45.75
CA LYS A 265 -13.71 6.04 -47.00
C LYS A 265 -12.99 5.25 -48.11
N PRO A 266 -13.69 4.77 -49.16
CA PRO A 266 -13.03 4.01 -50.23
C PRO A 266 -12.10 4.90 -51.05
N LEU A 267 -10.96 4.35 -51.49
CA LEU A 267 -10.04 5.05 -52.40
C LEU A 267 -10.65 5.18 -53.80
N LEU A 268 -11.16 6.37 -54.13
CA LEU A 268 -11.43 6.77 -55.51
C LEU A 268 -10.77 8.11 -55.83
N HIS A 269 -9.88 8.07 -56.81
CA HIS A 269 -9.17 9.16 -57.47
C HIS A 269 -8.45 10.23 -56.62
N ARG A 270 -7.10 10.18 -56.68
CA ARG A 270 -6.43 11.17 -57.54
C ARG A 270 -5.28 10.53 -58.34
N VAL A 271 -5.14 10.97 -59.58
CA VAL A 271 -4.20 10.42 -60.59
C VAL A 271 -2.86 11.15 -60.56
N GLY A 272 -1.83 10.45 -61.02
CA GLY A 272 -0.40 10.80 -61.00
C GLY A 272 0.05 12.14 -61.58
N GLY A 273 1.31 12.45 -61.24
CA GLY A 273 2.17 13.51 -61.74
C GLY A 273 3.59 13.24 -61.24
N ILE A 274 4.34 12.34 -61.89
CA ILE A 274 5.33 12.64 -62.94
C ILE A 274 6.50 13.51 -62.42
N HIS A 275 7.72 12.97 -62.52
CA HIS A 275 8.96 13.61 -62.07
C HIS A 275 9.29 14.92 -62.81
N ARG A 276 9.95 15.84 -62.10
CA ARG A 276 11.01 16.70 -62.64
C ARG A 276 12.08 17.00 -61.56
N PRO A 277 13.39 16.95 -61.90
CA PRO A 277 14.45 17.41 -61.01
C PRO A 277 14.66 18.93 -61.09
N LEU A 278 15.35 19.49 -60.08
CA LEU A 278 15.88 20.87 -60.05
C LEU A 278 17.43 20.86 -60.11
N PRO A 279 18.13 22.00 -60.33
CA PRO A 279 19.35 22.02 -61.11
C PRO A 279 20.63 22.31 -60.29
N THR A 280 21.78 22.37 -60.99
CA THR A 280 23.12 22.63 -60.43
C THR A 280 23.71 23.97 -60.89
N HIS A 281 24.77 24.41 -60.20
CA HIS A 281 25.71 25.50 -60.58
C HIS A 281 25.15 26.94 -60.40
N PRO A 282 25.99 28.02 -60.44
CA PRO A 282 27.45 28.16 -60.25
C PRO A 282 27.86 28.22 -58.76
N GLN A 283 29.07 28.61 -58.29
CA GLN A 283 30.36 29.04 -58.90
C GLN A 283 31.49 28.03 -58.48
N THR A 284 32.82 28.19 -58.63
CA THR A 284 33.76 29.33 -58.86
C THR A 284 34.99 28.88 -59.68
N GLN A 285 35.94 29.76 -59.99
CA GLN A 285 36.90 29.58 -61.10
C GLN A 285 38.39 29.36 -60.72
N LYS A 286 39.09 28.65 -61.62
CA LYS A 286 40.49 28.18 -61.62
C LYS A 286 41.60 29.25 -61.49
N SER A 287 42.75 28.82 -60.97
CA SER A 287 44.06 28.85 -61.66
C SER A 287 44.53 27.38 -61.83
N HIS A 288 45.03 26.89 -62.98
CA HIS A 288 46.32 27.13 -63.65
C HIS A 288 47.55 26.79 -62.77
N SER A 289 48.49 25.90 -63.16
CA SER A 289 48.56 25.08 -64.40
C SER A 289 49.60 23.94 -64.37
N ARG A 290 49.29 22.84 -65.09
CA ARG A 290 50.15 21.86 -65.81
C ARG A 290 51.63 21.60 -65.40
N GLN A 291 51.91 20.30 -65.16
CA GLN A 291 52.98 19.45 -65.74
C GLN A 291 54.48 19.82 -65.47
N ASP A 292 55.47 18.91 -65.58
CA ASP A 292 55.49 17.52 -66.08
C ASP A 292 56.51 16.61 -65.33
N ARG A 293 56.43 15.28 -65.58
CA ARG A 293 57.48 14.21 -65.44
C ARG A 293 58.47 14.20 -64.26
N GLY A 294 58.46 13.08 -63.52
CA GLY A 294 59.61 12.58 -62.72
C GLY A 294 59.41 11.14 -62.22
N ARG A 295 60.31 10.21 -62.55
CA ARG A 295 60.29 8.76 -62.23
C ARG A 295 61.75 8.28 -62.15
N PRO A 296 62.12 7.18 -61.46
CA PRO A 296 61.51 6.44 -60.35
C PRO A 296 62.34 6.61 -59.03
N ASP A 297 61.94 5.98 -57.92
CA ASP A 297 62.64 4.79 -57.36
C ASP A 297 62.17 4.40 -55.95
N SER A 298 62.36 3.13 -55.62
CA SER A 298 62.21 2.53 -54.28
C SER A 298 63.44 1.69 -53.98
N PRO A 299 63.96 1.67 -52.74
CA PRO A 299 63.74 0.43 -51.98
C PRO A 299 63.54 0.59 -50.46
N LYS A 300 62.73 -0.34 -49.94
CA LYS A 300 62.76 -0.98 -48.60
C LYS A 300 63.82 -0.49 -47.59
N HIS A 301 63.37 -0.10 -46.39
CA HIS A 301 63.45 -0.85 -45.11
C HIS A 301 62.53 -0.11 -44.09
N GLY A 302 62.01 -0.69 -43.00
CA GLY A 302 62.13 -2.06 -42.51
C GLY A 302 62.79 -2.12 -41.13
N GLY A 303 62.00 -2.26 -40.05
CA GLY A 303 62.54 -2.49 -38.70
C GLY A 303 61.78 -1.79 -37.56
N HIS A 304 61.54 -2.55 -36.50
CA HIS A 304 60.91 -2.20 -35.23
C HIS A 304 61.53 -1.01 -34.47
N CYS A 305 60.72 -0.33 -33.65
CA CYS A 305 60.51 -0.74 -32.24
C CYS A 305 59.00 -0.82 -31.95
#